data_AF-A0A4R3DYX2-F1
#
_entry.id   AF-A0A4R3DYX2-F1
#
_cell.length_a   1.000
_cell.length_b   1.000
_cell.length_c   1.000
_cell.angle_alpha   90.00
_cell.angle_beta   90.00
_cell.angle_gamma   90.00
#
_symmetry.space_group_name_H-M   'P 1'
#
loop_
_entity.id
_entity.type
_entity.pdbx_description
1 polymer ?
#
loop_
_entity_poly.entity_id
_entity_poly.type
_entity_poly.pdbx_seq_one_letter_code
_entity_poly.pdbx_strand_id
1 'polypeptide(L)'
;MRDGPGNKLSTEQGADRGSVKTDLARALSSGVDSPREDNASQQIASAVVTEDTGANRFNMALEGGIAYATFRRQDGLLIISHTEVPRALRGRGIGSQLVHGIFELARRRGEKILPVCPFVADWAHRHPEYADLMPSSR
;
A
#
# COMPACT_ATOMS: atom_id res chain seq x y z
N MET A 1 -71.08 -11.83 -3.97
CA MET A 1 -71.60 -10.64 -3.28
C MET A 1 -70.42 -9.79 -2.86
N ARG A 2 -69.97 -8.85 -3.70
CA ARG A 2 -69.13 -7.75 -3.25
C ARG A 2 -69.61 -6.52 -3.99
N ASP A 3 -70.50 -5.84 -3.29
CA ASP A 3 -71.00 -4.51 -3.58
C ASP A 3 -69.85 -3.53 -3.80
N GLY A 4 -69.89 -2.87 -4.95
CA GLY A 4 -70.26 -1.46 -4.92
C GLY A 4 -69.13 -0.43 -5.07
N PRO A 5 -69.47 0.75 -5.62
CA PRO A 5 -68.55 1.64 -6.33
C PRO A 5 -68.39 3.01 -5.64
N GLY A 6 -67.47 3.82 -6.14
CA GLY A 6 -67.39 5.24 -5.83
C GLY A 6 -65.94 5.72 -5.74
N ASN A 7 -65.58 6.93 -6.17
CA ASN A 7 -66.38 8.05 -6.59
C ASN A 7 -65.42 9.17 -7.06
N LYS A 8 -65.92 9.99 -7.99
CA LYS A 8 -65.61 11.42 -8.24
C LYS A 8 -64.16 11.79 -8.60
N LEU A 9 -63.95 12.28 -9.84
CA LEU A 9 -64.05 13.70 -10.21
C LEU A 9 -63.18 14.58 -9.32
N SER A 10 -62.13 15.17 -9.91
CA SER A 10 -61.90 16.61 -9.82
C SER A 10 -60.98 17.08 -10.94
N THR A 11 -61.60 17.82 -11.84
CA THR A 11 -61.03 18.91 -12.61
C THR A 11 -60.38 19.92 -11.68
N GLU A 12 -59.14 20.33 -11.92
CA GLU A 12 -58.72 21.71 -11.65
C GLU A 12 -57.40 22.07 -12.33
N GLN A 13 -57.53 23.06 -13.22
CA GLN A 13 -56.45 23.91 -13.70
C GLN A 13 -55.94 24.76 -12.54
N GLY A 14 -54.62 24.92 -12.43
CA GLY A 14 -54.01 25.84 -11.47
C GLY A 14 -52.56 26.11 -11.83
N ALA A 15 -52.34 27.15 -12.62
CA ALA A 15 -51.04 27.76 -12.80
C ALA A 15 -50.64 28.47 -11.50
N ASP A 16 -49.42 28.23 -11.01
CA ASP A 16 -48.76 29.14 -10.08
C ASP A 16 -47.35 29.47 -10.56
N ARG A 17 -47.06 30.76 -10.46
CA ARG A 17 -45.85 31.44 -10.88
C ARG A 17 -44.93 31.55 -9.66
N GLY A 18 -43.63 31.33 -9.86
CA GLY A 18 -42.64 32.20 -9.21
C GLY A 18 -41.44 31.52 -8.58
N SER A 19 -40.29 31.75 -9.21
CA SER A 19 -38.93 31.86 -8.65
C SER A 19 -38.34 30.67 -7.90
N VAL A 20 -37.24 30.13 -8.44
CA VAL A 20 -35.89 30.58 -8.04
C VAL A 20 -34.82 30.16 -9.05
N LYS A 21 -33.83 31.05 -9.17
CA LYS A 21 -32.59 31.05 -9.93
C LYS A 21 -31.83 29.71 -9.94
N THR A 22 -31.12 29.40 -11.02
CA THR A 22 -29.64 29.40 -11.07
C THR A 22 -29.16 28.98 -12.47
N ASP A 23 -28.25 29.80 -12.99
CA ASP A 23 -27.71 29.85 -14.33
C ASP A 23 -27.02 28.56 -14.81
N LEU A 24 -27.31 28.26 -16.08
CA LEU A 24 -26.76 27.20 -16.89
C LEU A 24 -25.46 27.68 -17.55
N ALA A 25 -24.33 27.10 -17.16
CA ALA A 25 -23.09 27.19 -17.93
C ALA A 25 -22.42 25.81 -17.99
N ARG A 26 -22.43 25.18 -19.16
CA ARG A 26 -21.51 24.08 -19.47
C ARG A 26 -20.97 24.24 -20.88
N ALA A 27 -19.91 25.05 -20.95
CA ALA A 27 -19.04 25.17 -22.11
C ALA A 27 -18.14 23.92 -22.22
N LEU A 28 -17.91 23.52 -23.46
CA LEU A 28 -17.04 22.45 -23.90
C LEU A 28 -15.59 22.93 -23.88
N SER A 29 -14.73 22.26 -23.11
CA SER A 29 -13.27 22.45 -23.15
C SER A 29 -12.59 21.16 -23.57
N SER A 30 -11.98 21.19 -24.75
CA SER A 30 -10.87 20.31 -25.12
C SER A 30 -9.64 20.74 -24.34
N GLY A 31 -8.97 19.81 -23.68
CA GLY A 31 -7.74 20.07 -22.95
C GLY A 31 -7.06 18.76 -22.58
N VAL A 32 -5.92 18.50 -23.21
CA VAL A 32 -4.96 17.49 -22.81
C VAL A 32 -4.53 17.79 -21.36
N ASP A 33 -4.73 16.87 -20.43
CA ASP A 33 -3.98 16.89 -19.16
C ASP A 33 -3.81 15.46 -18.65
N SER A 34 -2.56 15.03 -18.64
CA SER A 34 -2.11 13.79 -18.04
C SER A 34 -2.44 13.78 -16.55
N PRO A 35 -2.84 12.65 -15.94
CA PRO A 35 -2.90 12.57 -14.49
C PRO A 35 -1.46 12.64 -13.94
N ARG A 36 -1.12 13.75 -13.30
CA ARG A 36 0.16 13.99 -12.62
C ARG A 36 0.24 13.19 -11.31
N GLU A 37 1.08 12.17 -11.31
CA GLU A 37 2.18 11.86 -10.37
C GLU A 37 2.04 11.98 -8.83
N ASP A 38 0.86 12.15 -8.23
CA ASP A 38 0.77 12.38 -6.77
C ASP A 38 0.53 11.11 -5.90
N ASN A 39 0.26 9.95 -6.48
CA ASN A 39 -0.09 8.73 -5.71
C ASN A 39 1.13 7.95 -5.17
N ALA A 40 2.32 8.17 -5.72
CA ALA A 40 3.50 7.35 -5.40
C ALA A 40 3.99 7.52 -3.94
N SER A 41 3.77 8.68 -3.32
CA SER A 41 4.22 8.95 -1.95
C SER A 41 3.28 8.39 -0.88
N GLN A 42 1.98 8.27 -1.16
CA GLN A 42 1.01 7.69 -0.22
C GLN A 42 1.06 6.15 -0.24
N GLN A 43 1.34 5.54 -1.38
CA GLN A 43 1.36 4.08 -1.53
C GLN A 43 2.55 3.40 -0.83
N ILE A 44 3.65 4.13 -0.64
CA ILE A 44 4.85 3.64 0.05
C ILE A 44 4.63 3.57 1.58
N ALA A 45 3.78 4.44 2.13
CA ALA A 45 3.48 4.47 3.56
C ALA A 45 2.62 3.27 4.04
N SER A 46 1.91 2.60 3.13
CA SER A 46 1.03 1.46 3.46
C SER A 46 1.60 0.10 3.03
N ALA A 47 2.81 0.03 2.47
CA ALA A 47 3.38 -1.21 1.98
C ALA A 47 3.80 -2.11 3.15
N VAL A 48 3.02 -3.15 3.43
CA VAL A 48 3.26 -4.10 4.51
C VAL A 48 4.22 -5.21 4.06
N VAL A 49 5.20 -5.52 4.90
CA VAL A 49 6.05 -6.71 4.72
C VAL A 49 5.28 -7.95 5.17
N THR A 50 5.12 -8.90 4.25
CA THR A 50 4.53 -10.21 4.51
C THR A 50 5.56 -11.30 4.36
N GLU A 51 5.41 -12.38 5.11
CA GLU A 51 6.28 -13.55 5.00
C GLU A 51 5.60 -14.64 4.17
N ASP A 52 6.30 -15.12 3.17
CA ASP A 52 5.97 -16.30 2.39
C ASP A 52 6.94 -17.42 2.74
N THR A 53 6.52 -18.29 3.66
CA THR A 53 7.31 -19.44 4.12
C THR A 53 7.44 -20.52 3.06
N GLY A 54 6.52 -20.61 2.10
CA GLY A 54 6.60 -21.56 0.99
C GLY A 54 7.70 -21.19 0.00
N ALA A 55 7.87 -19.90 -0.26
CA ALA A 55 8.92 -19.37 -1.14
C ALA A 55 10.21 -18.99 -0.41
N ASN A 56 10.26 -19.08 0.92
CA ASN A 56 11.35 -18.56 1.77
C ASN A 56 11.68 -17.09 1.49
N ARG A 57 10.64 -16.25 1.40
CA ARG A 57 10.76 -14.83 1.07
C ARG A 57 9.93 -13.94 1.98
N PHE A 58 10.46 -12.76 2.26
CA PHE A 58 9.65 -11.63 2.69
C PHE A 58 9.27 -10.82 1.46
N ASN A 59 8.00 -10.49 1.31
CA ASN A 59 7.47 -9.76 0.18
C ASN A 59 6.91 -8.41 0.66
N MET A 60 7.07 -7.40 -0.17
CA MET A 60 6.41 -6.11 -0.04
C MET A 60 5.77 -5.78 -1.39
N ALA A 61 4.44 -5.84 -1.42
CA ALA A 61 3.66 -5.55 -2.62
C ALA A 61 3.54 -4.03 -2.84
N LEU A 62 3.90 -3.56 -4.03
CA LEU A 62 3.83 -2.17 -4.45
C LEU A 62 3.15 -2.09 -5.83
N GLU A 63 2.71 -0.89 -6.22
CA GLU A 63 2.03 -0.67 -7.51
C GLU A 63 2.88 -1.13 -8.72
N GLY A 64 4.20 -0.92 -8.66
CA GLY A 64 5.14 -1.27 -9.73
C GLY A 64 5.78 -2.66 -9.62
N GLY A 65 5.24 -3.54 -8.76
CA GLY A 65 5.71 -4.92 -8.56
C GLY A 65 6.03 -5.26 -7.12
N ILE A 66 6.59 -6.45 -6.91
CA ILE A 66 6.92 -6.98 -5.58
C ILE A 66 8.42 -6.80 -5.32
N ALA A 67 8.76 -6.06 -4.28
CA ALA A 67 10.09 -6.12 -3.70
C ALA A 67 10.15 -7.32 -2.74
N TYR A 68 11.25 -8.07 -2.76
CA TYR A 68 11.37 -9.24 -1.89
C TYR A 68 12.77 -9.44 -1.35
N ALA A 69 12.86 -10.09 -0.20
CA ALA A 69 14.11 -10.57 0.38
C ALA A 69 14.01 -12.07 0.62
N THR A 70 15.00 -12.84 0.15
CA THR A 70 15.05 -14.28 0.44
C THR A 70 15.67 -14.49 1.80
N PHE A 71 15.09 -15.42 2.57
CA PHE A 71 15.60 -15.79 3.87
C PHE A 71 15.80 -17.29 3.99
N ARG A 72 16.55 -17.71 5.01
CA ARG A 72 16.50 -19.06 5.55
C ARG A 72 16.62 -18.99 7.06
N ARG A 73 16.05 -19.97 7.77
CA ARG A 73 16.22 -20.08 9.22
C ARG A 73 17.21 -21.20 9.52
N GLN A 74 18.23 -20.90 10.31
CA GLN A 74 19.25 -21.87 10.73
C GLN A 74 19.75 -21.50 12.12
N ASP A 75 19.85 -22.47 13.04
CA ASP A 75 20.39 -22.27 14.39
C ASP A 75 19.71 -21.13 15.19
N GLY A 76 18.40 -20.93 14.95
CA GLY A 76 17.63 -19.83 15.56
C GLY A 76 17.90 -18.44 14.97
N LEU A 77 18.68 -18.37 13.87
CA LEU A 77 18.98 -17.13 13.14
C LEU A 77 18.12 -17.02 11.89
N LEU A 78 17.63 -15.82 11.63
CA LEU A 78 17.02 -15.42 10.37
C LEU A 78 18.12 -14.90 9.44
N ILE A 79 18.52 -15.73 8.47
CA ILE A 79 19.58 -15.41 7.53
C ILE A 79 18.99 -14.75 6.30
N ILE A 80 19.26 -13.47 6.08
CA ILE A 80 18.80 -12.73 4.90
C ILE A 80 19.91 -12.75 3.84
N SER A 81 19.69 -13.48 2.74
CA SER A 81 20.74 -13.76 1.75
C SER A 81 20.67 -12.92 0.49
N HIS A 82 19.48 -12.43 0.11
CA HIS A 82 19.31 -11.62 -1.09
C HIS A 82 18.15 -10.63 -0.90
N THR A 83 18.24 -9.49 -1.57
CA THR A 83 17.16 -8.51 -1.65
C THR A 83 17.04 -8.02 -3.08
N GLU A 84 15.82 -8.02 -3.61
CA GLU A 84 15.52 -7.60 -4.97
C GLU A 84 14.40 -6.55 -4.95
N VAL A 85 14.62 -5.48 -5.72
CA VAL A 85 13.61 -4.44 -5.94
C VAL A 85 13.41 -4.32 -7.45
N PRO A 86 12.15 -4.34 -7.94
CA PRO A 86 11.85 -4.15 -9.36
C PRO A 86 12.54 -2.91 -9.91
N ARG A 87 13.13 -3.00 -11.11
CA ARG A 87 13.93 -1.91 -11.70
C ARG A 87 13.19 -0.58 -11.74
N ALA A 88 11.89 -0.59 -12.02
CA ALA A 88 11.03 0.60 -12.06
C ALA A 88 10.90 1.32 -10.70
N LEU A 89 11.15 0.62 -9.59
CA LEU A 89 11.01 1.11 -8.22
C LEU A 89 12.35 1.37 -7.51
N ARG A 90 13.48 1.10 -8.19
CA ARG A 90 14.81 1.35 -7.63
C ARG A 90 15.06 2.86 -7.44
N GLY A 91 15.95 3.19 -6.51
CA GLY A 91 16.27 4.59 -6.19
C GLY A 91 15.24 5.33 -5.32
N ARG A 92 14.14 4.67 -4.93
CA ARG A 92 13.04 5.27 -4.13
C ARG A 92 13.04 4.84 -2.66
N GLY A 93 14.13 4.22 -2.17
CA GLY A 93 14.22 3.75 -0.79
C GLY A 93 13.44 2.46 -0.45
N ILE A 94 12.77 1.83 -1.42
CA ILE A 94 11.95 0.62 -1.22
C ILE A 94 12.73 -0.53 -0.57
N GLY A 95 13.99 -0.75 -1.00
CA GLY A 95 14.83 -1.80 -0.41
C GLY A 95 15.07 -1.56 1.09
N SER A 96 15.32 -0.31 1.48
CA SER A 96 15.51 0.07 2.89
C SER A 96 14.24 -0.13 3.71
N GLN A 97 13.07 0.18 3.15
CA GLN A 97 11.79 -0.03 3.84
C GLN A 97 11.43 -1.50 4.00
N LEU A 98 11.70 -2.31 2.97
CA LEU A 98 11.57 -3.76 3.06
C LEU A 98 12.45 -4.31 4.18
N VAL A 99 13.73 -3.95 4.21
CA VAL A 99 14.66 -4.40 5.25
C VAL A 99 14.22 -3.90 6.63
N HIS A 100 13.84 -2.64 6.76
CA HIS A 100 13.31 -2.09 8.00
C HIS A 100 12.12 -2.91 8.52
N GLY A 101 11.14 -3.23 7.67
CA GLY A 101 9.98 -4.04 8.05
C GLY A 101 10.37 -5.47 8.44
N ILE A 102 11.38 -6.07 7.82
CA ILE A 102 11.93 -7.38 8.19
C ILE A 102 12.56 -7.32 9.59
N PHE A 103 13.36 -6.29 9.87
CA PHE A 103 14.00 -6.10 11.18
C PHE A 103 12.97 -5.87 12.30
N GLU A 104 11.94 -5.07 12.02
CA GLU A 104 10.81 -4.87 12.92
C GLU A 104 10.04 -6.17 13.19
N LEU A 105 9.81 -7.00 12.17
CA LEU A 105 9.21 -8.33 12.34
C LEU A 105 10.08 -9.24 13.19
N ALA A 106 11.39 -9.28 12.94
CA ALA A 106 12.32 -10.08 13.71
C ALA A 106 12.38 -9.65 15.18
N ARG A 107 12.40 -8.33 15.45
CA ARG A 107 12.34 -7.78 16.82
C ARG A 107 11.09 -8.23 17.55
N ARG A 108 9.91 -8.11 16.93
CA ARG A 108 8.64 -8.55 17.52
C ARG A 108 8.60 -10.05 17.80
N ARG A 109 9.33 -10.85 17.03
CA ARG A 109 9.42 -12.31 17.18
C ARG A 109 10.55 -12.76 18.09
N GLY A 110 11.42 -11.85 18.52
CA GLY A 110 12.64 -12.19 19.26
C GLY A 110 13.68 -12.97 18.43
N GLU A 111 13.61 -12.88 17.10
CA GLU A 111 14.58 -13.52 16.20
C GLU A 111 15.82 -12.63 16.02
N LYS A 112 17.00 -13.26 15.87
CA LYS A 112 18.23 -12.57 15.48
C LYS A 112 18.41 -12.63 13.96
N ILE A 113 18.97 -11.59 13.37
CA ILE A 113 19.20 -11.50 11.92
C ILE A 113 20.69 -11.65 11.61
N LEU A 114 21.00 -12.56 10.68
CA LEU A 114 22.33 -12.64 10.05
C LEU A 114 22.23 -12.09 8.61
N PRO A 115 22.69 -10.85 8.35
CA PRO A 115 22.59 -10.25 7.03
C PRO A 115 23.76 -10.70 6.14
N VAL A 116 23.56 -11.76 5.36
CA VAL A 116 24.54 -12.23 4.37
C VAL A 116 24.51 -11.36 3.11
N CYS A 117 23.34 -10.78 2.78
CA CYS A 117 23.23 -9.83 1.69
C CYS A 117 24.04 -8.55 2.01
N PRO A 118 24.96 -8.10 1.13
CA PRO A 118 25.79 -6.93 1.40
C PRO A 118 24.96 -5.64 1.56
N PHE A 119 23.85 -5.51 0.83
CA PHE A 119 22.93 -4.38 0.99
C PHE A 119 22.31 -4.36 2.39
N VAL A 120 21.89 -5.51 2.91
CA VAL A 120 21.27 -5.61 4.24
C VAL A 120 22.30 -5.37 5.33
N ALA A 121 23.54 -5.87 5.17
CA ALA A 121 24.63 -5.61 6.10
C ALA A 121 24.98 -4.11 6.17
N ASP A 122 25.11 -3.47 5.01
CA ASP A 122 25.36 -2.02 4.91
C ASP A 122 24.19 -1.20 5.48
N TRP A 123 22.94 -1.65 5.26
CA TRP A 123 21.78 -1.05 5.91
C TRP A 123 21.86 -1.19 7.43
N ALA A 124 22.12 -2.38 7.97
CA ALA A 124 22.22 -2.61 9.40
C ALA A 124 23.33 -1.76 10.07
N HIS A 125 24.46 -1.55 9.39
CA HIS A 125 25.52 -0.66 9.88
C HIS A 125 25.08 0.81 10.02
N ARG A 126 24.19 1.28 9.14
CA ARG A 126 23.62 2.63 9.21
C ARG A 126 22.49 2.75 10.24
N HIS A 127 21.99 1.64 10.75
CA HIS A 127 20.86 1.56 11.66
C HIS A 127 21.25 0.85 12.98
N PRO A 128 22.12 1.46 13.80
CA PRO A 128 22.63 0.87 15.04
C PRO A 128 21.55 0.60 16.08
N GLU A 129 20.36 1.22 15.95
CA GLU A 129 19.19 0.92 16.77
C GLU A 129 18.71 -0.52 16.67
N TYR A 130 19.17 -1.28 15.67
CA TYR A 130 18.92 -2.72 15.51
C TYR A 130 20.12 -3.61 15.84
N ALA A 131 21.19 -3.06 16.40
CA ALA A 131 22.40 -3.83 16.72
C ALA A 131 22.11 -4.97 17.72
N ASP A 132 21.09 -4.83 18.56
CA ASP A 132 20.60 -5.88 19.45
C ASP A 132 20.07 -7.10 18.71
N LEU A 133 19.57 -6.96 17.48
CA LEU A 133 19.09 -8.08 16.67
C LEU A 133 20.21 -8.84 15.95
N MET A 134 21.43 -8.32 15.98
CA MET A 134 22.56 -8.98 15.36
C MET A 134 23.07 -10.12 16.26
N PRO A 135 23.55 -11.23 15.68
CA PRO A 135 24.22 -12.26 16.45
C PRO A 135 25.47 -11.67 17.10
N SER A 136 25.69 -11.97 18.39
CA SER A 136 26.97 -11.67 19.02
C SER A 136 28.05 -12.49 18.33
N SER A 137 29.16 -11.87 17.94
CA SER A 137 30.36 -12.60 17.55
C SER A 137 30.77 -13.45 18.75
N ARG A 138 30.62 -14.77 18.65
CA ARG A 138 31.06 -15.71 19.67
C ARG A 138 32.40 -16.31 19.25
#